data_AF-A0A1Q4X4I0-F1
#
_entry.id   AF-A0A1Q4X4I0-F1
#
_cell.length_a   1.000
_cell.length_b   1.000
_cell.length_c   1.000
_cell.angle_alpha   90.00
_cell.angle_beta   90.00
_cell.angle_gamma   90.00
#
_symmetry.space_group_name_H-M   'P 1'
#
loop_
_entity.id
_entity.type
_entity.pdbx_description
1 polymer ?
#
loop_
_entity_poly.entity_id
_entity_poly.type
_entity_poly.pdbx_seq_one_letter_code
_entity_poly.pdbx_strand_id
1 'polypeptide(L)'
;MQKVSSPGSPSPGFPSPRVLLLAALAGPALGALTLVGSPLLPWWIGGGLFTDAAAGWCFVVILLGMWAGTRLRPWQVPVSGAAALLGAVVCYYAVAAVITGGPGALPDLAGWLFPAWLWLLAACVAGPVLTGAGAWILHERRSRRLVGLGLVGGVFLADALLPVLDWVHFRMVSPEVALPSSPVPMLFQSAFHTLLGAALVLVMARVPGDRPRALVAMVPAGLVWYAGVWGAHQVMFLSGMGYLG
;
A
#
# COMPACT_ATOMS: atom_id res chain seq x y z
N MET A 1 -13.68 43.34 38.27
CA MET A 1 -13.04 42.19 37.58
C MET A 1 -13.76 41.95 36.26
N GLN A 2 -13.14 42.36 35.14
CA GLN A 2 -13.71 42.18 33.79
C GLN A 2 -13.49 40.75 33.31
N LYS A 3 -14.58 40.06 32.97
CA LYS A 3 -14.60 38.71 32.40
C LYS A 3 -14.16 38.83 30.93
N VAL A 4 -12.88 38.57 30.66
CA VAL A 4 -12.33 38.54 29.30
C VAL A 4 -12.99 37.38 28.56
N SER A 5 -13.92 37.70 27.68
CA SER A 5 -14.55 36.75 26.76
C SER A 5 -13.49 36.22 25.81
N SER A 6 -13.09 34.96 25.99
CA SER A 6 -12.18 34.27 25.08
C SER A 6 -12.78 34.28 23.67
N PRO A 7 -12.03 34.69 22.64
CA PRO A 7 -12.51 34.67 21.26
C PRO A 7 -12.92 33.24 20.92
N GLY A 8 -14.19 33.10 20.49
CA GLY A 8 -14.78 31.81 20.13
C GLY A 8 -13.87 31.08 19.15
N SER A 9 -13.44 29.89 19.54
CA SER A 9 -12.67 29.00 18.68
C SER A 9 -13.45 28.84 17.37
N PRO A 10 -12.87 29.12 16.20
CA PRO A 10 -13.57 28.99 14.94
C PRO A 10 -14.12 27.56 14.85
N SER A 11 -15.44 27.44 14.73
CA SER A 11 -16.07 26.13 14.56
C SER A 11 -15.41 25.45 13.36
N PRO A 12 -14.88 24.22 13.51
CA PRO A 12 -14.26 23.52 12.41
C PRO A 12 -15.31 23.37 11.31
N GLY A 13 -15.12 24.10 10.21
CA GLY A 13 -16.04 24.11 9.07
C GLY A 13 -16.35 22.69 8.65
N PHE A 14 -17.61 22.43 8.31
CA PHE A 14 -18.02 21.12 7.84
C PHE A 14 -17.10 20.71 6.66
N PRO A 15 -16.47 19.53 6.72
CA PRO A 15 -15.62 19.07 5.62
C PRO A 15 -16.47 19.02 4.37
N SER A 16 -16.00 19.65 3.28
CA SER A 16 -16.81 19.73 2.07
C SER A 16 -16.97 18.33 1.48
N PRO A 17 -18.17 17.92 1.05
CA PRO A 17 -18.40 16.61 0.44
C PRO A 17 -17.52 16.36 -0.79
N ARG A 18 -17.04 17.44 -1.43
CA ARG A 18 -16.07 17.37 -2.54
C ARG A 18 -14.72 16.78 -2.13
N VAL A 19 -14.23 17.08 -0.92
CA VAL A 19 -12.93 16.56 -0.44
C VAL A 19 -13.02 15.04 -0.27
N LEU A 20 -14.13 14.55 0.31
CA LEU A 20 -14.37 13.12 0.47
C LEU A 20 -14.52 12.43 -0.89
N LEU A 21 -15.23 13.05 -1.83
CA LEU A 21 -15.36 12.52 -3.19
C LEU A 21 -14.00 12.42 -3.90
N LEU A 22 -13.16 13.46 -3.84
CA LEU A 22 -11.81 13.44 -4.41
C LEU A 22 -10.94 12.35 -3.76
N ALA A 23 -11.06 12.15 -2.44
CA ALA A 23 -10.36 11.08 -1.74
C ALA A 23 -10.79 9.69 -2.23
N ALA A 24 -12.10 9.49 -2.40
CA ALA A 24 -12.65 8.24 -2.88
C ALA A 24 -12.26 7.96 -4.35
N LEU A 25 -12.17 9.00 -5.19
CA LEU A 25 -11.79 8.89 -6.60
C LEU A 25 -10.29 8.63 -6.82
N ALA A 26 -9.44 8.94 -5.84
CA ALA A 26 -8.01 8.66 -5.91
C ALA A 26 -7.71 7.17 -6.12
N GLY A 27 -8.53 6.29 -5.51
CA GLY A 27 -8.45 4.85 -5.64
C GLY A 27 -8.68 4.33 -7.06
N PRO A 28 -9.89 4.52 -7.62
CA PRO A 28 -10.20 4.18 -9.00
C PRO A 28 -9.18 4.70 -10.01
N ALA A 29 -8.77 5.97 -9.86
CA ALA A 29 -7.75 6.57 -10.72
C ALA A 29 -6.41 5.84 -10.61
N LEU A 30 -5.96 5.54 -9.39
CA LEU A 30 -4.75 4.77 -9.15
C LEU A 30 -4.81 3.37 -9.80
N GLY A 31 -5.89 2.61 -9.56
CA GLY A 31 -6.04 1.26 -10.13
C GLY A 31 -6.05 1.24 -11.66
N ALA A 32 -6.73 2.21 -12.28
CA ALA A 32 -6.76 2.34 -13.73
C ALA A 32 -5.40 2.79 -14.31
N LEU A 33 -4.77 3.81 -13.70
CA LEU A 33 -3.48 4.34 -14.14
C LEU A 33 -2.35 3.32 -13.99
N THR A 34 -2.42 2.44 -12.99
CA THR A 34 -1.44 1.37 -12.82
C THR A 34 -1.35 0.48 -14.06
N LEU A 35 -2.48 0.05 -14.62
CA LEU A 35 -2.48 -0.83 -15.80
C LEU A 35 -2.23 -0.09 -17.10
N VAL A 36 -2.84 1.09 -17.27
CA VAL A 36 -2.70 1.88 -18.49
C VAL A 36 -1.32 2.54 -18.58
N GLY A 37 -0.74 2.92 -17.45
CA GLY A 37 0.55 3.60 -17.36
C GLY A 37 1.75 2.66 -17.39
N SER A 38 1.63 1.42 -16.91
CA SER A 38 2.73 0.44 -16.92
C SER A 38 3.40 0.25 -18.29
N PRO A 39 2.68 0.10 -19.43
CA PRO A 39 3.32 -0.05 -20.74
C PRO A 39 4.04 1.21 -21.24
N LEU A 40 3.76 2.39 -20.66
CA LEU A 40 4.40 3.66 -21.03
C LEU A 40 5.73 3.88 -20.27
N LEU A 41 5.96 3.13 -19.21
CA LEU A 41 7.15 3.24 -18.39
C LEU A 41 8.21 2.21 -18.84
N PRO A 42 9.51 2.52 -18.68
CA PRO A 42 10.55 1.51 -18.85
C PRO A 42 10.21 0.28 -18.01
N TRP A 43 10.41 -0.93 -18.55
CA TRP A 43 10.00 -2.19 -17.93
C TRP A 43 10.42 -2.33 -16.45
N TRP A 44 11.59 -1.79 -16.07
CA TRP A 44 12.11 -1.81 -14.70
C TRP A 44 11.39 -0.82 -13.75
N ILE A 45 10.74 0.22 -14.29
CA ILE A 45 9.89 1.16 -13.54
C ILE A 45 8.43 0.71 -13.59
N GLY A 46 7.89 0.46 -14.78
CA GLY A 46 6.47 0.13 -14.99
C GLY A 46 6.08 -1.20 -14.36
N GLY A 47 6.83 -2.26 -14.71
CA GLY A 47 6.65 -3.61 -14.20
C GLY A 47 6.82 -3.67 -12.68
N GLY A 48 7.96 -3.18 -12.21
CA GLY A 48 8.41 -3.39 -10.84
C GLY A 48 7.79 -2.50 -9.76
N LEU A 49 7.32 -1.28 -10.06
CA LEU A 49 6.81 -0.32 -9.05
C LEU A 49 5.30 -0.13 -9.04
N PHE A 50 4.62 -0.39 -10.16
CA PHE A 50 3.20 -0.03 -10.31
C PHE A 50 2.32 -1.24 -10.61
N THR A 51 2.68 -2.08 -11.58
CA THR A 51 1.87 -3.26 -11.91
C THR A 51 1.93 -4.37 -10.88
N ASP A 52 3.11 -4.63 -10.30
CA ASP A 52 3.31 -5.78 -9.39
C ASP A 52 3.65 -5.40 -7.95
N ALA A 53 3.82 -4.10 -7.65
CA ALA A 53 4.23 -3.63 -6.33
C ALA A 53 3.06 -3.02 -5.56
N ALA A 54 2.59 -3.76 -4.55
CA ALA A 54 1.59 -3.27 -3.60
C ALA A 54 2.08 -2.02 -2.86
N ALA A 55 3.40 -1.82 -2.76
CA ALA A 55 3.98 -0.67 -2.08
C ALA A 55 3.60 0.67 -2.71
N GLY A 56 3.56 0.77 -4.03
CA GLY A 56 3.18 2.01 -4.72
C GLY A 56 1.76 2.45 -4.35
N TRP A 57 0.83 1.49 -4.31
CA TRP A 57 -0.56 1.76 -3.98
C TRP A 57 -0.73 2.17 -2.52
N CYS A 58 -0.08 1.44 -1.63
CA CYS A 58 -0.08 1.74 -0.21
C CYS A 58 0.53 3.12 0.07
N PHE A 59 1.59 3.49 -0.64
CA PHE A 59 2.20 4.82 -0.52
C PHE A 59 1.24 5.94 -0.94
N VAL A 60 0.53 5.78 -2.05
CA VAL A 60 -0.51 6.75 -2.48
C VAL A 60 -1.61 6.90 -1.42
N VAL A 61 -2.00 5.82 -0.76
CA VAL A 61 -2.99 5.83 0.33
C VAL A 61 -2.44 6.52 1.58
N ILE A 62 -1.16 6.37 1.89
CA ILE A 62 -0.50 7.14 2.96
C ILE A 62 -0.50 8.64 2.61
N LEU A 63 -0.15 9.02 1.36
CA LEU A 63 -0.21 10.41 0.91
C LEU A 63 -1.62 10.97 0.99
N LEU A 64 -2.62 10.16 0.61
CA LEU A 64 -4.02 10.49 0.79
C LEU A 64 -4.35 10.75 2.26
N GLY A 65 -3.85 9.92 3.17
CA GLY A 65 -3.98 10.11 4.62
C GLY A 65 -3.37 11.41 5.12
N MET A 66 -2.18 11.77 4.63
CA MET A 66 -1.54 13.06 4.97
C MET A 66 -2.40 14.24 4.53
N TRP A 67 -2.94 14.20 3.30
CA TRP A 67 -3.80 15.25 2.77
C TRP A 67 -5.14 15.30 3.50
N ALA A 68 -5.82 14.16 3.61
CA ALA A 68 -7.12 14.00 4.27
C ALA A 68 -7.06 14.38 5.75
N GLY A 69 -5.98 14.06 6.46
CA GLY A 69 -5.77 14.41 7.86
C GLY A 69 -5.81 15.91 8.15
N THR A 70 -5.60 16.75 7.13
CA THR A 70 -5.67 18.23 7.24
C THR A 70 -7.02 18.81 6.84
N ARG A 71 -7.91 18.02 6.22
CA ARG A 71 -9.13 18.49 5.56
C ARG A 71 -10.42 17.79 6.00
N LEU A 72 -10.32 16.55 6.47
CA LEU A 72 -11.43 15.69 6.83
C LEU A 72 -11.56 15.55 8.35
N ARG A 73 -12.75 15.14 8.80
CA ARG A 73 -12.95 14.76 10.20
C ARG A 73 -12.14 13.50 10.54
N PRO A 74 -11.70 13.31 11.79
CA PRO A 74 -10.89 12.16 12.19
C PRO A 74 -11.49 10.79 11.80
N TRP A 75 -12.82 10.65 11.84
CA TRP A 75 -13.51 9.41 11.46
C TRP A 75 -13.61 9.21 9.94
N GLN A 76 -13.50 10.27 9.14
CA GLN A 76 -13.58 10.20 7.67
C GLN A 76 -12.26 9.78 7.03
N VAL A 77 -11.13 10.08 7.68
CA VAL A 77 -9.79 9.68 7.22
C VAL A 77 -9.71 8.17 6.97
N PRO A 78 -10.03 7.28 7.94
CA PRO A 78 -9.94 5.84 7.71
C PRO A 78 -10.93 5.35 6.63
N VAL A 79 -12.13 5.93 6.58
CA VAL A 79 -13.15 5.59 5.56
C VAL A 79 -12.66 5.92 4.16
N SER A 80 -11.98 7.07 4.00
CA SER A 80 -11.42 7.47 2.71
C SER A 80 -10.32 6.52 2.23
N GLY A 81 -9.53 5.96 3.16
CA GLY A 81 -8.50 4.98 2.84
C GLY A 81 -9.06 3.64 2.39
N ALA A 82 -10.09 3.16 3.10
CA ALA A 82 -10.82 1.95 2.71
C ALA A 82 -11.44 2.13 1.32
N ALA A 83 -12.16 3.24 1.10
CA ALA A 83 -12.79 3.53 -0.18
C ALA A 83 -11.76 3.63 -1.32
N ALA A 84 -10.62 4.29 -1.08
CA ALA A 84 -9.55 4.41 -2.07
C ALA A 84 -8.93 3.06 -2.43
N LEU A 85 -8.53 2.23 -1.45
CA LEU A 85 -7.96 0.91 -1.78
C LEU A 85 -8.97 -0.03 -2.42
N LEU A 86 -10.20 -0.07 -1.92
CA LEU A 86 -11.26 -0.88 -2.54
C LEU A 86 -11.50 -0.45 -3.99
N GLY A 87 -11.63 0.87 -4.21
CA GLY A 87 -11.78 1.42 -5.55
C GLY A 87 -10.59 1.12 -6.47
N ALA A 88 -9.37 1.15 -5.94
CA ALA A 88 -8.16 0.80 -6.69
C ALA A 88 -8.16 -0.67 -7.11
N VAL A 89 -8.48 -1.60 -6.19
CA VAL A 89 -8.56 -3.03 -6.47
C VAL A 89 -9.65 -3.31 -7.51
N VAL A 90 -10.86 -2.78 -7.30
CA VAL A 90 -11.96 -2.96 -8.24
C VAL A 90 -11.63 -2.42 -9.62
N CYS A 91 -11.11 -1.20 -9.72
CA CYS A 91 -10.78 -0.60 -11.03
C CYS A 91 -9.61 -1.29 -11.71
N TYR A 92 -8.60 -1.76 -10.97
CA TYR A 92 -7.52 -2.55 -11.54
C TYR A 92 -8.05 -3.82 -12.18
N TYR A 93 -8.82 -4.63 -11.44
CA TYR A 93 -9.38 -5.87 -11.99
C TYR A 93 -10.37 -5.60 -13.13
N ALA A 94 -11.15 -4.51 -13.06
CA ALA A 94 -12.05 -4.12 -14.15
C ALA A 94 -11.28 -3.74 -15.42
N VAL A 95 -10.22 -2.93 -15.31
CA VAL A 95 -9.38 -2.55 -16.45
C VAL A 95 -8.63 -3.76 -17.00
N ALA A 96 -8.11 -4.63 -16.14
CA ALA A 96 -7.47 -5.87 -16.54
C ALA A 96 -8.44 -6.73 -17.37
N ALA A 97 -9.67 -6.93 -16.88
CA ALA A 97 -10.71 -7.66 -17.60
C ALA A 97 -11.05 -7.02 -18.96
N VAL A 98 -11.11 -5.69 -19.06
CA VAL A 98 -11.35 -5.00 -20.34
C VAL A 98 -10.21 -5.23 -21.32
N ILE A 99 -8.96 -5.12 -20.86
CA ILE A 99 -7.76 -5.28 -21.70
C ILE A 99 -7.62 -6.74 -22.19
N THR A 100 -8.03 -7.73 -21.40
CA THR A 100 -7.92 -9.15 -21.75
C THR A 100 -9.08 -9.68 -22.62
N GLY A 101 -10.01 -8.83 -23.07
CA GLY A 101 -11.13 -9.25 -23.92
C GLY A 101 -12.44 -9.55 -23.18
N GLY A 102 -12.56 -9.10 -21.93
CA GLY A 102 -13.77 -9.17 -21.11
C GLY A 102 -13.81 -10.38 -20.17
N PRO A 103 -14.87 -10.50 -19.34
CA PRO A 103 -15.03 -11.59 -18.38
C PRO A 103 -15.03 -12.99 -19.02
N GLY A 104 -15.47 -13.09 -20.28
CA GLY A 104 -15.51 -14.35 -21.03
C GLY A 104 -14.17 -14.78 -21.64
N ALA A 105 -13.16 -13.91 -21.62
CA ALA A 105 -11.80 -14.23 -22.03
C ALA A 105 -10.90 -14.66 -20.87
N LEU A 106 -11.41 -14.60 -19.63
CA LEU A 106 -10.74 -15.13 -18.44
C LEU A 106 -11.03 -16.64 -18.37
N PRO A 107 -10.03 -17.51 -18.63
CA PRO A 107 -10.24 -18.95 -18.71
C PRO A 107 -10.67 -19.58 -17.38
N ASP A 108 -10.50 -18.87 -16.26
CA ASP A 108 -10.94 -19.27 -14.93
C ASP A 108 -11.42 -18.06 -14.11
N LEU A 109 -12.72 -17.77 -14.18
CA LEU A 109 -13.35 -16.68 -13.44
C LEU A 109 -13.26 -16.91 -11.91
N ALA A 110 -13.35 -18.17 -11.46
CA ALA A 110 -13.24 -18.50 -10.04
C ALA A 110 -11.83 -18.28 -9.52
N GLY A 111 -10.82 -18.70 -10.29
CA GLY A 111 -9.40 -18.42 -10.04
C GLY A 111 -9.05 -16.94 -10.05
N TRP A 112 -9.83 -16.09 -10.73
CA TRP A 112 -9.67 -14.62 -10.69
C TRP A 112 -10.41 -13.94 -9.53
N LEU A 113 -11.62 -14.40 -9.20
CA LEU A 113 -12.46 -13.81 -8.16
C LEU A 113 -11.96 -14.11 -6.75
N PHE A 114 -11.39 -15.30 -6.53
CA PHE A 114 -10.92 -15.70 -5.21
C PHE A 114 -9.74 -14.82 -4.71
N PRO A 115 -8.68 -14.57 -5.51
CA PRO A 115 -7.66 -13.57 -5.17
C PRO A 115 -8.27 -12.19 -4.92
N ALA A 116 -9.20 -11.76 -5.77
CA ALA A 116 -9.80 -10.43 -5.65
C ALA A 116 -10.51 -10.23 -4.30
N TRP A 117 -11.22 -11.22 -3.76
CA TRP A 117 -11.87 -11.10 -2.45
C TRP A 117 -10.87 -10.96 -1.30
N LEU A 118 -9.77 -11.71 -1.31
CA LEU A 118 -8.72 -11.57 -0.31
C LEU A 118 -8.08 -10.19 -0.38
N TRP A 119 -7.84 -9.66 -1.58
CA TRP A 119 -7.35 -8.30 -1.77
C TRP A 119 -8.35 -7.23 -1.33
N LEU A 120 -9.65 -7.43 -1.53
CA LEU A 120 -10.69 -6.52 -1.02
C LEU A 120 -10.76 -6.54 0.51
N LEU A 121 -10.65 -7.71 1.14
CA LEU A 121 -10.57 -7.82 2.59
C LEU A 121 -9.30 -7.14 3.14
N ALA A 122 -8.16 -7.37 2.49
CA ALA A 122 -6.92 -6.70 2.82
C ALA A 122 -7.05 -5.18 2.68
N ALA A 123 -7.68 -4.69 1.59
CA ALA A 123 -7.95 -3.28 1.37
C ALA A 123 -8.82 -2.64 2.47
N CYS A 124 -9.83 -3.35 2.96
CA CYS A 124 -10.68 -2.90 4.08
C CYS A 124 -9.89 -2.67 5.37
N VAL A 125 -8.82 -3.43 5.60
CA VAL A 125 -7.98 -3.32 6.82
C VAL A 125 -6.81 -2.36 6.58
N ALA A 126 -6.08 -2.55 5.49
CA ALA A 126 -4.93 -1.76 5.09
C ALA A 126 -5.30 -0.29 4.87
N GLY A 127 -6.43 0.00 4.22
CA GLY A 127 -6.82 1.35 3.85
C GLY A 127 -6.93 2.29 5.05
N PRO A 128 -7.72 1.93 6.08
CA PRO A 128 -7.80 2.68 7.34
C PRO A 128 -6.45 2.84 8.04
N VAL A 129 -5.64 1.77 8.11
CA VAL A 129 -4.34 1.79 8.79
C VAL A 129 -3.37 2.72 8.07
N LEU A 130 -3.27 2.64 6.75
CA LEU A 130 -2.36 3.43 5.92
C LEU A 130 -2.78 4.91 5.87
N THR A 131 -4.07 5.21 5.72
CA THR A 131 -4.53 6.60 5.79
C THR A 131 -4.36 7.21 7.18
N GLY A 132 -4.63 6.44 8.24
CA GLY A 132 -4.34 6.85 9.61
C GLY A 132 -2.85 7.13 9.82
N ALA A 133 -1.98 6.24 9.32
CA ALA A 133 -0.53 6.40 9.35
C ALA A 133 -0.10 7.69 8.63
N GLY A 134 -0.65 7.96 7.45
CA GLY A 134 -0.43 9.21 6.71
C GLY A 134 -0.81 10.45 7.52
N ALA A 135 -2.00 10.46 8.12
CA ALA A 135 -2.43 11.56 8.98
C ALA A 135 -1.49 11.75 10.20
N TRP A 136 -0.92 10.65 10.72
CA TRP A 136 0.02 10.69 11.85
C TRP A 136 1.39 11.25 11.52
N ILE A 137 1.85 11.19 10.26
CA ILE A 137 3.15 11.75 9.84
C ILE A 137 3.22 13.26 10.16
N LEU A 138 2.09 13.96 10.05
CA LEU A 138 1.99 15.40 10.33
C LEU A 138 1.70 15.73 11.79
N HIS A 139 1.56 14.73 12.67
CA HIS A 139 1.11 14.92 14.03
C HIS A 139 2.27 15.34 14.96
N GLU A 140 1.98 16.21 15.93
CA GLU A 140 2.96 16.66 16.94
C GLU A 140 3.51 15.52 17.80
N ARG A 141 2.67 14.54 18.16
CA ARG A 141 3.08 13.39 18.98
C ARG A 141 4.09 12.53 18.22
N ARG A 142 5.30 12.47 18.77
CA ARG A 142 6.43 11.73 18.21
C ARG A 142 6.13 10.28 17.88
N SER A 143 5.51 9.54 18.80
CA SER A 143 5.21 8.11 18.59
C SER A 143 4.34 7.88 17.36
N ARG A 144 3.29 8.69 17.17
CA ARG A 144 2.40 8.62 16.00
C ARG A 144 3.15 8.93 14.71
N ARG A 145 3.97 9.98 14.72
CA ARG A 145 4.80 10.34 13.56
C ARG A 145 5.79 9.24 13.19
N LEU A 146 6.45 8.62 14.18
CA LEU A 146 7.36 7.50 13.95
C LEU A 146 6.65 6.26 13.41
N VAL A 147 5.43 5.95 13.88
CA VAL A 147 4.62 4.85 13.33
C VAL A 147 4.24 5.14 11.88
N GLY A 148 3.81 6.37 11.57
CA GLY A 148 3.48 6.79 10.21
C GLY A 148 4.66 6.66 9.25
N LEU A 149 5.82 7.17 9.64
CA LEU A 149 7.06 7.07 8.87
C LEU A 149 7.55 5.62 8.78
N GLY A 150 7.48 4.85 9.87
CA GLY A 150 7.83 3.44 9.89
C GLY A 150 6.99 2.62 8.91
N LEU A 151 5.68 2.90 8.82
CA LEU A 151 4.81 2.25 7.83
C LEU A 151 5.15 2.63 6.39
N VAL A 152 5.52 3.89 6.10
CA VAL A 152 6.01 4.29 4.76
C VAL A 152 7.18 3.39 4.34
N GLY A 153 8.24 3.35 5.13
CA GLY A 153 9.40 2.52 4.79
C GLY A 153 9.11 1.02 4.85
N GLY A 154 8.29 0.61 5.82
CA GLY A 154 7.98 -0.80 6.11
C GLY A 154 7.26 -1.47 4.96
N VAL A 155 6.30 -0.78 4.33
CA VAL A 155 5.60 -1.30 3.16
C VAL A 155 6.57 -1.59 2.00
N PHE A 156 7.47 -0.65 1.68
CA PHE A 156 8.49 -0.87 0.64
C PHE A 156 9.49 -1.97 1.02
N LEU A 157 9.87 -2.04 2.29
CA LEU A 157 10.74 -3.11 2.80
C LEU A 157 10.06 -4.48 2.67
N ALA A 158 8.77 -4.58 2.98
CA ALA A 158 8.02 -5.82 2.84
C ALA A 158 7.95 -6.28 1.38
N ASP A 159 7.67 -5.35 0.47
CA ASP A 159 7.64 -5.60 -0.98
C ASP A 159 9.02 -6.04 -1.50
N ALA A 160 10.09 -5.45 -0.97
CA ALA A 160 11.47 -5.85 -1.26
C ALA A 160 11.83 -7.25 -0.71
N LEU A 161 11.27 -7.63 0.43
CA LEU A 161 11.59 -8.90 1.11
C LEU A 161 10.86 -10.09 0.48
N LEU A 162 9.64 -9.90 -0.01
CA LEU A 162 8.82 -10.95 -0.64
C LEU A 162 9.58 -11.80 -1.66
N PRO A 163 10.11 -11.24 -2.75
CA PRO A 163 10.74 -12.06 -3.78
C PRO A 163 12.02 -12.74 -3.28
N VAL A 164 12.76 -12.11 -2.37
CA VAL A 164 13.99 -12.69 -1.79
C VAL A 164 13.65 -13.89 -0.90
N LEU A 165 12.65 -13.75 -0.02
CA LEU A 165 12.25 -14.80 0.90
C LEU A 165 11.54 -15.95 0.18
N ASP A 166 10.72 -15.64 -0.84
CA ASP A 166 10.13 -16.66 -1.69
C ASP A 166 11.21 -17.45 -2.43
N TRP A 167 12.22 -16.78 -3.00
CA TRP A 167 13.35 -17.46 -3.65
C TRP A 167 14.12 -18.36 -2.70
N VAL A 168 14.42 -17.89 -1.47
CA VAL A 168 15.08 -18.70 -0.44
C VAL A 168 14.22 -19.89 -0.02
N HIS A 169 12.91 -19.67 0.16
CA HIS A 169 11.96 -20.72 0.52
C HIS A 169 11.89 -21.81 -0.56
N PHE A 170 11.72 -21.43 -1.83
CA PHE A 170 11.70 -22.37 -2.95
C PHE A 170 13.00 -23.16 -3.07
N ARG A 171 14.16 -22.53 -2.87
CA ARG A 171 15.46 -23.21 -2.83
C ARG A 171 15.54 -24.28 -1.75
N MET A 172 14.93 -24.06 -0.59
CA MET A 172 14.95 -25.00 0.53
C MET A 172 13.93 -26.13 0.36
N VAL A 173 12.73 -25.83 -0.13
CA VAL A 173 11.60 -26.79 -0.19
C VAL A 173 11.60 -27.61 -1.47
N SER A 174 12.12 -27.07 -2.58
CA SER A 174 12.06 -27.74 -3.89
C SER A 174 13.38 -27.56 -4.65
N PRO A 175 14.48 -28.19 -4.19
CA PRO A 175 15.80 -28.03 -4.80
C PRO A 175 15.86 -28.52 -6.25
N GLU A 176 14.94 -29.41 -6.64
CA GLU A 176 14.86 -30.00 -7.98
C GLU A 176 14.30 -29.04 -9.04
N VAL A 177 13.63 -27.96 -8.65
CA VAL A 177 13.06 -26.99 -9.58
C VAL A 177 14.17 -26.07 -10.11
N ALA A 178 14.37 -26.08 -11.42
CA ALA A 178 15.31 -25.19 -12.09
C ALA A 178 14.85 -23.73 -11.95
N LEU A 179 15.49 -22.99 -11.04
CA LEU A 179 15.27 -21.55 -10.86
C LEU A 179 15.93 -20.76 -12.00
N PRO A 180 15.52 -19.49 -12.20
CA PRO A 180 16.20 -18.59 -13.13
C PRO A 180 17.71 -18.61 -12.91
N SER A 181 18.47 -18.58 -14.00
CA SER A 181 19.93 -18.74 -13.98
C SER A 181 20.66 -17.68 -13.15
N SER A 182 20.02 -16.54 -12.85
CA SER A 182 20.59 -15.48 -12.02
C SER A 182 19.55 -14.80 -11.12
N PRO A 183 19.81 -14.67 -9.80
CA PRO A 183 18.97 -13.90 -8.88
C PRO A 183 19.23 -12.38 -8.96
N VAL A 184 20.16 -11.93 -9.82
CA VAL A 184 20.61 -10.53 -9.87
C VAL A 184 19.46 -9.53 -10.12
N PRO A 185 18.55 -9.73 -11.10
CA PRO A 185 17.46 -8.78 -11.34
C PRO A 185 16.54 -8.62 -10.13
N MET A 186 16.25 -9.74 -9.44
CA MET A 186 15.44 -9.77 -8.22
C MET A 186 16.12 -9.01 -7.08
N LEU A 187 17.41 -9.27 -6.84
CA LEU A 187 18.17 -8.59 -5.80
C LEU A 187 18.29 -7.08 -6.07
N PHE A 188 18.47 -6.70 -7.34
CA PHE A 188 18.49 -5.30 -7.75
C PHE A 188 17.16 -4.61 -7.47
N GLN A 189 16.04 -5.22 -7.85
CA GLN A 189 14.71 -4.70 -7.58
C GLN A 189 14.44 -4.57 -6.07
N SER A 190 14.83 -5.59 -5.29
CA SER A 190 14.66 -5.59 -3.83
C SER A 190 15.50 -4.50 -3.16
N ALA A 191 16.75 -4.34 -3.58
CA ALA A 191 17.63 -3.28 -3.11
C ALA A 191 17.05 -1.90 -3.47
N PHE A 192 16.55 -1.73 -4.70
CA PHE A 192 15.94 -0.49 -5.13
C PHE A 192 14.70 -0.12 -4.29
N HIS A 193 13.79 -1.06 -4.03
CA HIS A 193 12.60 -0.82 -3.19
C HIS A 193 12.98 -0.47 -1.76
N THR A 194 13.96 -1.18 -1.19
CA THR A 194 14.47 -0.91 0.16
C THR A 194 15.06 0.51 0.24
N LEU A 195 15.88 0.89 -0.73
CA LEU A 195 16.49 2.21 -0.81
C LEU A 195 15.45 3.30 -1.03
N LEU A 196 14.44 3.05 -1.87
CA LEU A 196 13.33 3.97 -2.09
C LEU A 196 12.53 4.19 -0.81
N GLY A 197 12.17 3.11 -0.10
CA GLY A 197 11.50 3.18 1.20
C GLY A 197 12.30 3.98 2.23
N ALA A 198 13.61 3.70 2.35
CA ALA A 198 14.51 4.44 3.24
C ALA A 198 14.61 5.93 2.84
N ALA A 199 14.75 6.23 1.55
CA ALA A 199 14.81 7.59 1.04
C ALA A 199 13.51 8.36 1.34
N LEU A 200 12.34 7.74 1.12
CA LEU A 200 11.04 8.35 1.44
C LEU A 200 10.92 8.66 2.93
N VAL A 201 11.32 7.72 3.81
CA VAL A 201 11.35 7.97 5.26
C VAL A 201 12.22 9.17 5.60
N LEU A 202 13.42 9.26 5.02
CA LEU A 202 14.35 10.36 5.28
C LEU A 202 13.84 11.71 4.78
N VAL A 203 13.20 11.74 3.61
CA VAL A 203 12.60 12.95 3.02
C VAL A 203 11.38 13.40 3.82
N MET A 204 10.53 12.48 4.26
CA MET A 204 9.30 12.78 4.98
C MET A 204 9.54 13.10 6.47
N ALA A 205 10.65 12.63 7.05
CA ALA A 205 11.05 12.94 8.41
C ALA A 205 11.54 14.39 8.54
N ARG A 206 10.60 15.30 8.86
CA ARG A 206 10.86 16.74 9.03
C ARG A 206 11.76 17.07 10.23
N VAL A 207 11.75 16.23 11.28
CA VAL A 207 12.52 16.45 12.51
C VAL A 207 13.82 15.63 12.43
N PRO A 208 15.02 16.26 12.51
CA PRO A 208 16.30 15.55 12.33
C PRO A 208 16.46 14.33 13.25
N GLY A 209 16.01 14.45 14.51
CA GLY A 209 16.09 13.37 15.49
C GLY A 209 15.15 12.18 15.25
N ASP A 210 14.20 12.29 14.33
CA ASP A 210 13.25 11.22 14.02
C ASP A 210 13.75 10.31 12.90
N ARG A 211 14.67 10.75 12.05
CA ARG A 211 15.22 9.97 10.91
C ARG A 211 15.74 8.58 11.31
N PRO A 212 16.73 8.44 12.22
CA PRO A 212 17.25 7.12 12.56
C PRO A 212 16.20 6.26 13.26
N ARG A 213 15.30 6.86 14.05
CA ARG A 213 14.24 6.14 14.75
C ARG A 213 13.15 5.64 13.80
N ALA A 214 12.83 6.42 12.76
CA ALA A 214 11.88 6.05 11.73
C ALA A 214 12.43 4.91 10.85
N LEU A 215 13.73 4.95 10.52
CA LEU A 215 14.40 3.83 9.85
C LEU A 215 14.40 2.55 10.70
N VAL A 216 14.61 2.66 12.02
CA VAL A 216 14.48 1.51 12.92
C VAL A 216 13.03 1.02 12.98
N ALA A 217 12.05 1.93 13.05
CA ALA A 217 10.63 1.58 13.08
C ALA A 217 10.11 0.96 11.78
N MET A 218 10.77 1.23 10.65
CA MET A 218 10.47 0.61 9.36
C MET A 218 10.68 -0.91 9.38
N VAL A 219 11.66 -1.42 10.14
CA VAL A 219 11.94 -2.87 10.20
C VAL A 219 10.76 -3.67 10.77
N PRO A 220 10.27 -3.44 12.00
CA PRO A 220 9.14 -4.18 12.53
C PRO A 220 7.85 -3.91 11.74
N ALA A 221 7.64 -2.69 11.24
CA ALA A 221 6.50 -2.39 10.37
C ALA A 221 6.53 -3.22 9.08
N GLY A 222 7.71 -3.34 8.44
CA GLY A 222 7.89 -4.14 7.26
C GLY A 222 7.76 -5.63 7.51
N LEU A 223 8.24 -6.15 8.65
CA LEU A 223 8.05 -7.56 9.02
C LEU A 223 6.57 -7.90 9.25
N VAL A 224 5.82 -7.05 9.95
CA VAL A 224 4.38 -7.24 10.15
C VAL A 224 3.63 -7.19 8.82
N TRP A 225 3.98 -6.24 7.97
CA TRP A 225 3.37 -6.11 6.64
C TRP A 225 3.67 -7.34 5.77
N TYR A 226 4.94 -7.74 5.72
CA TYR A 226 5.39 -8.95 5.02
C TYR A 226 4.62 -10.19 5.48
N ALA A 227 4.51 -10.40 6.79
CA ALA A 227 3.78 -11.56 7.33
C ALA A 227 2.31 -11.58 6.90
N GLY A 228 1.67 -10.41 6.85
CA GLY A 228 0.29 -10.26 6.35
C GLY A 228 0.16 -10.59 4.87
N VAL A 229 1.04 -10.05 4.02
CA VAL A 229 1.02 -10.30 2.56
C VAL A 229 1.39 -11.75 2.25
N TRP A 230 2.42 -12.28 2.89
CA TRP A 230 2.82 -13.68 2.75
C TRP A 230 1.71 -14.64 3.17
N GLY A 231 1.02 -14.37 4.29
CA GLY A 231 -0.14 -15.14 4.71
C GLY A 231 -1.26 -15.13 3.68
N ALA A 232 -1.56 -13.97 3.09
CA ALA A 232 -2.55 -13.87 2.01
C ALA A 232 -2.12 -14.65 0.75
N HIS A 233 -0.84 -14.58 0.37
CA HIS A 233 -0.28 -15.35 -0.74
C HIS A 233 -0.39 -16.86 -0.50
N GLN A 234 -0.07 -17.35 0.70
CA GLN A 234 -0.18 -18.76 1.05
C GLN A 234 -1.63 -19.26 0.97
N VAL A 235 -2.59 -18.48 1.47
CA VAL A 235 -4.02 -18.82 1.35
C VAL A 235 -4.43 -18.93 -0.11
N MET A 236 -4.05 -17.95 -0.95
CA MET A 236 -4.34 -17.97 -2.39
C MET A 236 -3.72 -19.18 -3.10
N PHE A 237 -2.47 -19.52 -2.76
CA PHE A 237 -1.77 -20.66 -3.33
C PHE A 237 -2.45 -21.97 -2.97
N LEU A 238 -2.77 -22.19 -1.69
CA LEU A 238 -3.43 -23.39 -1.20
C LEU A 238 -4.85 -23.55 -1.76
N SER A 239 -5.60 -22.47 -1.88
CA SER A 239 -6.93 -22.50 -2.52
C SER A 239 -6.85 -22.82 -4.01
N GLY A 240 -5.88 -22.23 -4.73
CA GLY A 240 -5.71 -22.44 -6.17
C GLY A 240 -5.33 -23.89 -6.53
N MET A 241 -4.65 -24.58 -5.61
CA MET A 241 -4.33 -26.00 -5.75
C MET A 241 -5.43 -26.95 -5.24
N GLY A 242 -6.59 -26.43 -4.80
CA GLY A 242 -7.73 -27.24 -4.35
C GLY A 242 -7.56 -27.87 -2.96
N TYR A 243 -6.58 -27.45 -2.16
CA TYR A 243 -6.34 -28.00 -0.81
C TYR A 243 -7.28 -27.45 0.28
N LEU A 244 -8.09 -26.44 -0.04
CA LEU A 244 -9.02 -25.79 0.90
C LEU A 244 -10.51 -26.11 0.62
N GLY A 245 -10.78 -27.25 -0.05
CA GLY A 245 -12.12 -27.77 -0.34
C GLY A 245 -12.70 -28.66 0.75
#